data_AF-A0A351L0P4-F1
#
_entry.id   AF-A0A351L0P4-F1
#
_cell.length_a   1.000
_cell.length_b   1.000
_cell.length_c   1.000
_cell.angle_alpha   90.00
_cell.angle_beta   90.00
_cell.angle_gamma   90.00
#
_symmetry.space_group_name_H-M   'P 1'
#
loop_
_entity.id
_entity.type
_entity.pdbx_description
1 polymer ?
#
loop_
_entity_poly.entity_id
_entity_poly.type
_entity_poly.pdbx_seq_one_letter_code
_entity_poly.pdbx_strand_id
1 'polypeptide(L)' 'MTISPPEREAKARVVVDKDPVPTSFEKWGQPGHFDRTLARGPKTTTWIWNLHANAHDFDSHTSDLEDVSRKIFSAHFG' A
#
# COMPACT_ATOMS: atom_id res chain seq x y z
N MET A 1 -37.91 -14.98 -32.17
CA MET A 1 -37.02 -13.84 -31.83
C MET A 1 -35.66 -14.40 -31.53
N THR A 2 -34.64 -14.03 -32.31
CA THR A 2 -33.26 -14.47 -32.10
C THR A 2 -32.59 -13.42 -31.25
N ILE A 3 -32.25 -13.75 -30.00
CA ILE A 3 -31.57 -12.84 -29.07
C ILE A 3 -30.08 -12.97 -29.38
N SER A 4 -29.49 -11.91 -29.93
CA SER A 4 -28.05 -11.85 -30.16
C SER A 4 -27.31 -11.81 -28.81
N PRO A 5 -26.17 -12.50 -28.66
CA PRO A 5 -25.36 -12.40 -27.45
C PRO A 5 -24.96 -10.93 -27.21
N PRO A 6 -24.92 -10.46 -25.95
CA PRO A 6 -24.39 -9.15 -25.65
C PRO A 6 -22.95 -9.02 -26.17
N GLU A 7 -22.61 -7.83 -26.68
CA GLU A 7 -21.26 -7.51 -27.14
C GLU A 7 -20.25 -7.88 -26.05
N ARG A 8 -19.21 -8.64 -26.41
CA ARG A 8 -18.14 -8.99 -25.47
C ARG A 8 -17.49 -7.68 -25.02
N GLU A 9 -17.53 -7.42 -23.72
CA GLU A 9 -16.90 -6.26 -23.08
C GLU A 9 -15.47 -6.07 -23.58
N ALA A 10 -15.03 -4.81 -23.65
CA ALA A 10 -13.68 -4.44 -24.07
C ALA A 10 -12.64 -5.27 -23.31
N LYS A 11 -11.68 -5.87 -24.04
CA LYS A 11 -10.62 -6.69 -23.43
C LYS A 11 -9.82 -5.84 -22.43
N ALA A 12 -9.91 -6.16 -21.14
CA ALA A 12 -9.07 -5.54 -20.12
C ALA A 12 -7.59 -5.81 -20.42
N ARG A 13 -6.73 -4.82 -20.15
CA ARG A 13 -5.27 -4.94 -20.29
C ARG A 13 -4.65 -5.11 -18.92
N VAL A 14 -3.69 -6.03 -18.81
CA VAL A 14 -2.83 -6.16 -17.63
C VAL A 14 -1.62 -5.23 -17.79
N VAL A 15 -1.37 -4.40 -16.79
CA VAL A 15 -0.21 -3.49 -16.70
C VAL A 15 0.39 -3.66 -15.32
N VAL A 16 1.72 -3.80 -15.26
CA VAL A 16 2.49 -3.94 -14.02
C VAL A 16 3.82 -3.20 -14.17
N ASP A 17 4.30 -2.64 -13.07
CA ASP A 17 5.68 -2.18 -12.96
C ASP A 17 6.58 -3.30 -12.45
N LYS A 18 7.78 -3.40 -13.03
CA LYS A 18 8.77 -4.41 -12.63
C LYS A 18 9.67 -3.85 -11.53
N ASP A 19 9.81 -4.61 -10.44
CA ASP A 19 10.68 -4.31 -9.30
C ASP A 19 10.50 -2.87 -8.74
N PRO A 20 9.26 -2.41 -8.46
CA PRO A 20 9.00 -1.03 -8.05
C PRO A 20 9.56 -0.69 -6.66
N VAL A 21 9.74 -1.69 -5.79
CA VAL A 21 10.30 -1.54 -4.44
C VAL A 21 11.38 -2.62 -4.24
N PRO A 22 12.63 -2.25 -3.92
CA PRO A 22 13.68 -3.21 -3.63
C PRO A 22 13.36 -4.06 -2.40
N THR A 23 13.59 -5.37 -2.49
CA THR A 23 13.51 -6.26 -1.33
C THR A 23 14.76 -6.09 -0.46
N SER A 24 14.59 -5.59 0.77
CA SER A 24 15.67 -5.31 1.71
C SER A 24 15.18 -5.33 3.17
N PHE A 25 16.07 -5.68 4.10
CA PHE A 25 15.83 -5.59 5.55
C PHE A 25 16.05 -4.19 6.14
N GLU A 26 16.56 -3.23 5.37
CA GLU A 26 16.90 -1.88 5.87
C GLU A 26 15.73 -1.20 6.60
N LYS A 27 14.53 -1.22 6.01
CA LYS A 27 13.33 -0.58 6.58
C LYS A 27 12.76 -1.31 7.80
N TRP A 28 13.11 -2.59 8.00
CA TRP A 28 12.70 -3.34 9.19
C TRP A 28 13.43 -2.81 10.44
N GLY A 29 14.66 -2.30 10.27
CA GLY A 29 15.43 -1.62 11.31
C GLY A 29 14.96 -0.18 11.62
N GLN A 30 13.93 0.31 10.92
CA GLN A 30 13.40 1.67 11.05
C GLN A 30 11.88 1.63 11.33
N PRO A 31 11.46 1.29 12.57
CA PRO A 31 10.04 1.24 12.88
C PRO A 31 9.41 2.63 12.71
N GLY A 32 8.30 2.70 11.99
CA GLY A 32 7.61 3.96 11.67
C GLY A 32 8.10 4.64 10.38
N HIS A 33 8.98 4.01 9.59
CA HIS A 33 9.47 4.56 8.32
C HIS A 33 8.36 4.96 7.32
N PHE A 34 7.16 4.39 7.48
CA PHE A 34 6.00 4.63 6.64
C PHE A 34 5.28 5.95 6.93
N ASP A 35 5.50 6.55 8.10
CA ASP A 35 4.82 7.78 8.52
C ASP A 35 5.85 8.83 8.98
N ARG A 36 5.86 9.99 8.30
CA ARG A 36 6.77 11.10 8.58
C ARG A 36 6.59 11.69 9.97
N THR A 37 5.40 11.59 10.57
CA THR A 37 5.13 12.07 11.94
C THR A 37 5.91 11.26 12.98
N LEU A 38 6.31 10.02 12.65
CA LEU A 38 7.10 9.14 13.51
C LEU A 38 8.62 9.30 13.33
N ALA A 39 9.08 10.08 12.34
CA ALA A 39 10.49 10.16 11.94
C ALA A 39 11.46 10.62 13.05
N ARG A 40 10.97 11.35 14.07
CA ARG A 40 11.79 11.82 15.20
C ARG A 40 12.06 10.74 16.27
N GLY A 41 11.50 9.54 16.08
CA GLY A 41 11.65 8.41 16.99
C GLY A 41 10.85 8.53 18.30
N PRO A 42 10.98 7.54 19.20
CA PRO A 42 10.15 7.39 20.40
C PRO A 42 10.54 8.38 21.51
N LYS A 43 10.14 9.65 21.37
CA LYS A 43 10.34 10.67 22.42
C LYS A 43 9.35 10.54 23.58
N THR A 44 8.19 9.94 23.33
CA THR A 44 7.16 9.62 24.33
C THR A 44 6.61 8.23 24.04
N THR A 45 5.93 7.61 25.02
CA THR A 45 5.28 6.31 24.83
C THR A 45 4.11 6.37 23.84
N THR A 46 3.50 7.54 23.63
CA THR A 46 2.52 7.79 22.56
C THR A 46 3.05 7.42 21.19
N TRP A 47 4.35 7.59 20.93
CA TRP A 47 4.96 7.19 19.67
C TRP A 47 4.76 5.70 19.37
N ILE A 48 4.85 4.84 20.40
CA ILE A 48 4.62 3.39 20.25
C ILE A 48 3.17 3.14 19.87
N TRP A 49 2.22 3.82 20.49
CA TRP A 49 0.80 3.66 20.15
C TRP A 49 0.49 4.12 18.72
N ASN A 50 1.03 5.27 18.32
CA ASN A 50 0.88 5.79 16.95
C ASN A 50 1.53 4.88 15.91
N LEU A 51 2.68 4.27 16.23
CA LEU A 51 3.33 3.28 15.36
C LEU A 51 2.36 2.14 14.99
N HIS A 52 1.61 1.61 15.96
CA HIS A 52 0.68 0.51 15.71
C HIS A 52 -0.61 1.02 15.05
N ALA A 53 -1.17 2.13 15.53
CA ALA A 53 -2.40 2.70 15.00
C ALA A 53 -2.29 3.04 13.51
N ASN A 54 -1.12 3.55 13.09
CA ASN A 54 -0.90 4.03 11.72
C ASN A 54 -0.35 2.93 10.80
N ALA A 55 -0.10 1.72 11.28
CA ALA A 55 0.57 0.68 10.49
C ALA A 55 -0.17 0.30 9.20
N HIS A 56 -1.50 0.28 9.23
CA HIS A 56 -2.36 -0.06 8.08
C HIS A 56 -3.15 1.13 7.53
N ASP A 57 -2.87 2.34 8.00
CA ASP A 57 -3.48 3.56 7.49
C ASP A 57 -2.73 4.05 6.24
N PHE A 58 -2.86 3.34 5.13
CA PHE A 58 -2.04 3.56 3.95
C PHE A 58 -2.17 4.97 3.35
N ASP A 59 -3.34 5.61 3.49
CA ASP A 59 -3.58 6.97 3.03
C ASP A 59 -2.75 8.01 3.80
N SER A 60 -2.35 7.72 5.04
CA SER A 60 -1.43 8.60 5.78
C SER A 60 0.05 8.37 5.44
N HIS A 61 0.38 7.27 4.76
CA HIS A 61 1.78 6.96 4.38
C HIS A 61 2.23 7.76 3.16
N THR A 62 1.32 7.94 2.19
CA THR A 62 1.58 8.58 0.90
C THR A 62 0.29 9.13 0.31
N SER A 63 0.40 10.16 -0.55
CA SER A 63 -0.72 10.67 -1.34
C SER A 63 -0.86 10.01 -2.71
N ASP A 64 0.00 9.03 -3.02
CA ASP A 64 -0.02 8.29 -4.28
C ASP A 64 -1.02 7.15 -4.22
N LEU A 65 -2.15 7.31 -4.93
CA LEU A 65 -3.22 6.30 -4.97
C LEU A 65 -2.74 4.99 -5.59
N GLU A 66 -1.77 5.01 -6.51
CA GLU A 66 -1.23 3.79 -7.11
C GLU A 66 -0.44 2.97 -6.07
N ASP A 67 0.42 3.62 -5.28
CA ASP A 67 1.14 2.96 -4.18
C ASP A 67 0.19 2.48 -3.07
N VAL A 68 -0.81 3.28 -2.69
CA VAL A 68 -1.87 2.84 -1.75
C VAL A 68 -2.58 1.58 -2.27
N SER A 69 -2.99 1.59 -3.54
CA SER A 69 -3.69 0.45 -4.16
C SER A 69 -2.80 -0.81 -4.18
N ARG A 70 -1.50 -0.65 -4.48
CA ARG A 70 -0.52 -1.74 -4.42
C ARG A 70 -0.41 -2.33 -3.02
N LYS A 71 -0.32 -1.49 -1.98
CA LYS A 71 -0.28 -1.93 -0.58
C LYS A 71 -1.53 -2.70 -0.17
N ILE A 72 -2.72 -2.17 -0.52
CA ILE A 72 -4.01 -2.84 -0.26
C ILE A 72 -4.05 -4.21 -0.94
N PHE A 73 -3.72 -4.26 -2.23
CA PHE A 73 -3.74 -5.50 -3.00
C PHE A 73 -2.80 -6.55 -2.40
N SER A 74 -1.57 -6.17 -2.03
CA SER A 74 -0.61 -7.09 -1.39
C SER A 74 -1.06 -7.53 0.01
N ALA A 75 -1.64 -6.64 0.81
CA ALA A 75 -2.12 -6.96 2.15
C ALA A 75 -3.25 -8.00 2.15
N HIS A 76 -4.01 -8.15 1.05
CA HIS A 76 -5.02 -9.21 0.93
C HIS A 76 -4.43 -10.63 0.79
N PHE A 77 -3.14 -10.77 0.47
CA PHE A 77 -2.50 -12.08 0.33
C PHE A 77 -1.73 -12.53 1.58
N GLY A 78 -1.37 -11.60 2.46
CA GLY A 78 -0.64 -11.89 3.71
C GLY A 78 -1.59 -12.21 4.85
#